data_AF-A0A959CCE3-F1
#
_entry.id   AF-A0A959CCE3-F1
#
_cell.length_a   1.000
_cell.length_b   1.000
_cell.length_c   1.000
_cell.angle_alpha   90.00
_cell.angle_beta   90.00
_cell.angle_gamma   90.00
#
_symmetry.space_group_name_H-M   'P 1'
#
loop_
_entity.id
_entity.type
_entity.pdbx_description
1 polymer ?
#
loop_
_entity_poly.entity_id
_entity_poly.type
_entity_poly.pdbx_seq_one_letter_code
_entity_poly.pdbx_strand_id
1 'polypeptide(L)'
;KSEAITRAATKGRNGKGCVILFATGNDDFDFVNFYAAHPDVIAVGASTSQDTYASYSNRGREVAVVAPSNGDWPILAARASWDEGISWETGVYKYYRDGQDRGPLYKHFGGTSSSTPLVAGVCALILTANPDLTAREVKEILQSTADKIGAPSEYNGGHSPKYGYGRVNADRAVAEALRRREKQPEPAEVEETVTSGQGLFRFSVQRQPSAGWGVQAGVYKDYGNVLIQAEKLQSQFNQPVIVNINQLGGETVYKVILGAFGSLAEAKQLHEKVKAAGISSFPADLSKLG
;
A
#
# COMPACT_ATOMS: atom_id res chain seq x y z
N LYS A 1 -5.71 25.28 -1.42
CA LYS A 1 -5.60 24.24 -0.36
C LYS A 1 -5.86 22.83 -0.89
N SER A 2 -7.00 22.57 -1.55
CA SER A 2 -7.30 21.27 -2.19
C SER A 2 -6.21 20.83 -3.18
N GLU A 3 -5.78 21.72 -4.07
CA GLU A 3 -4.71 21.43 -5.05
C GLU A 3 -3.39 20.98 -4.42
N ALA A 4 -3.04 21.53 -3.25
CA ALA A 4 -1.82 21.13 -2.55
C ALA A 4 -1.93 19.70 -2.01
N ILE A 5 -3.11 19.30 -1.50
CA ILE A 5 -3.39 17.95 -1.04
C ILE A 5 -3.34 16.97 -2.22
N THR A 6 -4.07 17.26 -3.30
CA THR A 6 -4.03 16.42 -4.53
C THR A 6 -2.61 16.30 -5.07
N ARG A 7 -1.86 17.40 -5.14
CA ARG A 7 -0.48 17.36 -5.62
C ARG A 7 0.41 16.50 -4.73
N ALA A 8 0.31 16.62 -3.40
CA ALA A 8 1.07 15.78 -2.48
C ALA A 8 0.67 14.29 -2.62
N ALA A 9 -0.62 14.00 -2.70
CA ALA A 9 -1.16 12.64 -2.81
C ALA A 9 -0.96 11.98 -4.17
N THR A 10 -0.59 12.73 -5.23
CA THR A 10 -0.38 12.17 -6.58
C THR A 10 1.04 12.33 -7.11
N LYS A 11 1.80 13.34 -6.65
CA LYS A 11 3.16 13.63 -7.14
C LYS A 11 4.25 13.38 -6.10
N GLY A 12 3.92 13.34 -4.81
CA GLY A 12 4.87 12.98 -3.75
C GLY A 12 5.43 11.57 -3.92
N ARG A 13 6.51 11.23 -3.19
CA ARG A 13 7.14 9.90 -3.25
C ARG A 13 7.41 9.42 -4.69
N ASN A 14 8.07 10.25 -5.51
CA ASN A 14 8.38 9.95 -6.92
C ASN A 14 7.14 9.55 -7.75
N GLY A 15 6.01 10.24 -7.55
CA GLY A 15 4.76 9.94 -8.25
C GLY A 15 3.89 8.84 -7.61
N LYS A 16 4.35 8.18 -6.53
CA LYS A 16 3.53 7.22 -5.77
C LYS A 16 2.47 7.90 -4.88
N GLY A 17 2.66 9.18 -4.59
CA GLY A 17 1.80 9.96 -3.69
C GLY A 17 2.18 9.83 -2.23
N CYS A 18 2.11 10.95 -1.50
CA CYS A 18 2.17 10.95 -0.04
C CYS A 18 0.86 10.41 0.53
N VAL A 19 0.94 9.55 1.56
CA VAL A 19 -0.22 9.12 2.34
C VAL A 19 -0.61 10.26 3.27
N ILE A 20 -1.85 10.75 3.17
CA ILE A 20 -2.35 11.89 3.93
C ILE A 20 -3.55 11.46 4.76
N LEU A 21 -3.52 11.75 6.05
CA LEU A 21 -4.58 11.40 6.99
C LEU A 21 -5.09 12.67 7.68
N PHE A 22 -6.40 12.74 7.90
CA PHE A 22 -7.00 13.76 8.76
C PHE A 22 -8.06 13.12 9.66
N ALA A 23 -8.09 13.58 10.90
CA ALA A 23 -9.16 13.28 11.85
C ALA A 23 -10.49 13.79 11.31
N THR A 24 -11.61 13.11 11.56
CA THR A 24 -12.93 13.52 11.05
C THR A 24 -13.52 14.73 11.78
N GLY A 25 -13.29 14.84 13.10
CA GLY A 25 -13.85 15.88 13.97
C GLY A 25 -14.33 15.28 15.31
N ASN A 26 -14.62 16.14 16.30
CA ASN A 26 -14.96 15.72 17.67
C ASN A 26 -16.29 16.32 18.19
N ASP A 27 -17.23 16.60 17.28
CA ASP A 27 -18.45 17.36 17.55
C ASP A 27 -19.74 16.53 17.38
N ASP A 28 -19.62 15.21 17.13
CA ASP A 28 -20.74 14.29 16.81
C ASP A 28 -21.57 14.72 15.58
N PHE A 29 -20.99 15.51 14.67
CA PHE A 29 -21.67 15.95 13.46
C PHE A 29 -21.77 14.83 12.42
N ASP A 30 -22.80 14.92 11.58
CA ASP A 30 -23.03 14.06 10.42
C ASP A 30 -22.26 14.47 9.16
N PHE A 31 -21.25 15.33 9.34
CA PHE A 31 -20.27 15.71 8.33
C PHE A 31 -18.87 15.77 8.92
N VAL A 32 -17.87 15.51 8.07
CA VAL A 32 -16.45 15.61 8.43
C VAL A 32 -15.90 17.01 8.08
N ASN A 33 -14.78 17.40 8.69
CA ASN A 33 -14.15 18.68 8.33
C ASN A 33 -13.63 18.70 6.89
N PHE A 34 -13.41 19.91 6.36
CA PHE A 34 -13.00 20.16 4.99
C PHE A 34 -11.75 19.37 4.54
N TYR A 35 -10.78 19.13 5.42
CA TYR A 35 -9.58 18.39 5.06
C TYR A 35 -9.84 16.88 4.96
N ALA A 36 -10.59 16.34 5.92
CA ALA A 36 -11.03 14.94 5.89
C ALA A 36 -11.98 14.63 4.73
N ALA A 37 -12.74 15.61 4.25
CA ALA A 37 -13.65 15.44 3.12
C ALA A 37 -12.95 15.26 1.76
N HIS A 38 -11.63 15.51 1.68
CA HIS A 38 -10.89 15.43 0.44
C HIS A 38 -10.73 13.96 -0.03
N PRO A 39 -10.98 13.63 -1.31
CA PRO A 39 -10.99 12.23 -1.79
C PRO A 39 -9.63 11.52 -1.63
N ASP A 40 -8.53 12.27 -1.78
CA ASP A 40 -7.16 11.75 -1.62
C ASP A 40 -6.71 11.58 -0.15
N VAL A 41 -7.57 11.95 0.82
CA VAL A 41 -7.27 11.86 2.26
C VAL A 41 -7.90 10.60 2.85
N ILE A 42 -7.20 9.98 3.79
CA ILE A 42 -7.75 8.94 4.66
C ILE A 42 -8.40 9.66 5.85
N ALA A 43 -9.72 9.78 5.84
CA ALA A 43 -10.48 10.34 6.95
C ALA A 43 -10.57 9.30 8.08
N VAL A 44 -10.05 9.65 9.25
CA VAL A 44 -9.95 8.75 10.40
C VAL A 44 -10.94 9.16 11.49
N GLY A 45 -11.92 8.30 11.76
CA GLY A 45 -12.83 8.44 12.91
C GLY A 45 -12.32 7.68 14.14
N ALA A 46 -13.11 7.70 15.21
CA ALA A 46 -12.77 7.09 16.49
C ALA A 46 -13.73 5.96 16.89
N SER A 47 -13.19 4.89 17.45
CA SER A 47 -13.93 3.87 18.19
C SER A 47 -13.50 3.87 19.66
N THR A 48 -14.38 3.37 20.52
CA THR A 48 -14.06 3.11 21.93
C THR A 48 -13.25 1.82 22.08
N SER A 49 -12.83 1.47 23.30
CA SER A 49 -12.13 0.21 23.56
C SER A 49 -13.05 -1.02 23.54
N GLN A 50 -14.37 -0.79 23.54
CA GLN A 50 -15.41 -1.80 23.37
C GLN A 50 -15.83 -2.02 21.91
N ASP A 51 -15.10 -1.47 20.93
CA ASP A 51 -15.48 -1.55 19.52
C ASP A 51 -16.85 -0.93 19.22
N THR A 52 -17.19 0.12 19.96
CA THR A 52 -18.41 0.92 19.74
C THR A 52 -18.07 2.32 19.25
N TYR A 53 -19.09 3.01 18.73
CA TYR A 53 -18.98 4.39 18.29
C TYR A 53 -18.54 5.31 19.43
N ALA A 54 -17.49 6.09 19.20
CA ALA A 54 -17.11 7.16 20.10
C ALA A 54 -18.09 8.33 19.94
N SER A 55 -18.80 8.70 20.99
CA SER A 55 -19.92 9.67 20.95
C SER A 55 -19.57 11.07 20.47
N TYR A 56 -18.28 11.40 20.37
CA TYR A 56 -17.80 12.68 19.83
C TYR A 56 -17.37 12.58 18.36
N SER A 57 -17.15 11.39 17.79
CA SER A 57 -16.53 11.26 16.47
C SER A 57 -17.46 11.78 15.39
N ASN A 58 -17.03 12.75 14.57
CA ASN A 58 -17.83 13.10 13.40
C ASN A 58 -17.96 11.90 12.44
N ARG A 59 -19.12 11.79 11.80
CA ARG A 59 -19.54 10.68 10.92
C ARG A 59 -19.87 11.19 9.52
N GLY A 60 -19.86 10.32 8.52
CA GLY A 60 -20.13 10.69 7.13
C GLY A 60 -19.64 9.65 6.13
N ARG A 61 -19.99 9.82 4.85
CA ARG A 61 -19.56 8.90 3.78
C ARG A 61 -18.06 8.95 3.53
N GLU A 62 -17.41 10.04 3.93
CA GLU A 62 -15.99 10.30 3.73
C GLU A 62 -15.11 9.51 4.71
N VAL A 63 -15.67 9.02 5.84
CA VAL A 63 -14.93 8.23 6.84
C VAL A 63 -14.36 6.97 6.19
N ALA A 64 -13.04 6.82 6.18
CA ALA A 64 -12.38 5.69 5.55
C ALA A 64 -12.27 4.51 6.52
N VAL A 65 -11.75 4.76 7.72
CA VAL A 65 -11.59 3.76 8.78
C VAL A 65 -11.69 4.46 10.14
N VAL A 66 -11.89 3.69 11.20
CA VAL A 66 -11.74 4.15 12.57
C VAL A 66 -10.56 3.48 13.26
N ALA A 67 -10.06 4.09 14.32
CA ALA A 67 -9.11 3.46 15.22
C ALA A 67 -9.46 3.76 16.68
N PRO A 68 -9.03 2.90 17.63
CA PRO A 68 -9.28 3.13 19.04
C PRO A 68 -8.84 4.51 19.51
N SER A 69 -9.66 5.12 20.36
CA SER A 69 -9.43 6.41 21.03
C SER A 69 -10.05 6.35 22.43
N ASN A 70 -10.10 7.47 23.14
CA ASN A 70 -10.79 7.55 24.41
C ASN A 70 -12.31 7.31 24.27
N GLY A 71 -12.91 6.72 25.29
CA GLY A 71 -14.35 6.53 25.40
C GLY A 71 -14.65 5.97 26.77
N ASP A 72 -14.77 4.64 26.83
CA ASP A 72 -14.82 3.87 28.05
C ASP A 72 -13.44 3.75 28.74
N TRP A 73 -12.39 3.49 27.95
CA TRP A 73 -11.00 3.54 28.41
C TRP A 73 -10.19 4.60 27.64
N PRO A 74 -9.20 5.25 28.28
CA PRO A 74 -8.33 6.22 27.62
C PRO A 74 -7.23 5.54 26.79
N ILE A 75 -6.72 6.24 25.77
CA ILE A 75 -5.40 5.92 25.20
C ILE A 75 -4.34 6.64 26.04
N LEU A 76 -3.29 5.89 26.40
CA LEU A 76 -2.12 6.43 27.07
C LEU A 76 -1.10 6.88 26.03
N ALA A 77 -0.68 8.14 26.12
CA ALA A 77 0.34 8.71 25.25
C ALA A 77 1.50 9.26 26.08
N ALA A 78 2.70 9.24 25.51
CA ALA A 78 3.84 9.93 26.07
C ALA A 78 3.52 11.44 26.20
N ARG A 79 3.86 12.00 27.35
CA ARG A 79 3.67 13.42 27.66
C ARG A 79 4.93 14.18 27.27
N ALA A 80 4.76 15.30 26.59
CA ALA A 80 5.86 16.24 26.37
C ALA A 80 6.28 16.88 27.70
N SER A 81 7.57 17.12 27.91
CA SER A 81 8.08 17.68 29.17
C SER A 81 7.48 19.05 29.51
N TRP A 82 7.07 19.81 28.49
CA TRP A 82 6.43 21.12 28.60
C TRP A 82 4.89 21.08 28.63
N ASP A 83 4.26 19.90 28.63
CA ASP A 83 2.80 19.82 28.68
C ASP A 83 2.30 20.22 30.07
N GLU A 84 1.68 21.38 30.15
CA GLU A 84 1.16 21.90 31.40
C GLU A 84 -0.04 21.09 31.91
N GLY A 85 -0.73 20.29 31.08
CA GLY A 85 -1.93 19.53 31.46
C GLY A 85 -3.20 20.38 31.46
N ILE A 86 -4.29 19.83 32.02
CA ILE A 86 -5.62 20.46 32.01
C ILE A 86 -5.71 21.60 33.04
N SER A 87 -5.97 22.83 32.59
CA SER A 87 -5.84 24.04 33.43
C SER A 87 -6.80 24.09 34.63
N TRP A 88 -7.94 23.43 34.57
CA TRP A 88 -8.94 23.39 35.65
C TRP A 88 -8.80 22.17 36.58
N GLU A 89 -7.84 21.28 36.34
CA GLU A 89 -7.52 20.15 37.20
C GLU A 89 -6.22 20.41 37.98
N THR A 90 -6.10 19.84 39.19
CA THR A 90 -4.94 20.07 40.08
C THR A 90 -4.23 18.76 40.42
N GLY A 91 -2.93 18.86 40.75
CA GLY A 91 -2.12 17.69 41.13
C GLY A 91 -1.97 16.67 40.00
N VAL A 92 -2.00 15.38 40.35
CA VAL A 92 -1.90 14.27 39.37
C VAL A 92 -3.08 14.24 38.40
N TYR A 93 -4.27 14.68 38.84
CA TYR A 93 -5.48 14.67 38.02
C TYR A 93 -5.35 15.50 36.75
N LYS A 94 -4.46 16.51 36.75
CA LYS A 94 -4.14 17.37 35.61
C LYS A 94 -3.80 16.61 34.31
N TYR A 95 -3.41 15.34 34.42
CA TYR A 95 -3.01 14.48 33.30
C TYR A 95 -3.88 13.21 33.13
N TYR A 96 -4.74 12.88 34.10
CA TYR A 96 -5.52 11.64 34.14
C TYR A 96 -6.99 11.89 34.48
N ARG A 97 -7.86 11.75 33.48
CA ARG A 97 -9.32 11.88 33.64
C ARG A 97 -9.98 10.78 34.47
N ASP A 98 -9.33 9.62 34.61
CA ASP A 98 -9.84 8.50 35.40
C ASP A 98 -9.31 8.52 36.85
N GLY A 99 -8.48 9.51 37.19
CA GLY A 99 -7.88 9.64 38.50
C GLY A 99 -6.79 8.62 38.85
N GLN A 100 -6.32 7.84 37.88
CA GLN A 100 -5.28 6.83 38.08
C GLN A 100 -3.92 7.38 37.66
N ASP A 101 -3.01 7.49 38.62
CA ASP A 101 -1.64 7.96 38.39
C ASP A 101 -0.83 6.92 37.58
N ARG A 102 -0.19 7.39 36.51
CA ARG A 102 0.67 6.58 35.62
C ARG A 102 2.06 7.21 35.47
N GLY A 103 2.41 8.11 36.37
CA GLY A 103 3.68 8.82 36.39
C GLY A 103 3.76 9.97 35.37
N PRO A 104 4.65 10.94 35.62
CA PRO A 104 4.67 12.24 34.94
C PRO A 104 5.08 12.15 33.46
N LEU A 105 5.38 10.97 32.94
CA LEU A 105 5.80 10.76 31.55
C LEU A 105 4.65 10.42 30.61
N TYR A 106 3.45 10.19 31.14
CA TYR A 106 2.29 9.79 30.36
C TYR A 106 1.07 10.68 30.65
N LYS A 107 0.16 10.75 29.68
CA LYS A 107 -1.14 11.41 29.82
C LYS A 107 -2.22 10.67 29.04
N HIS A 108 -3.47 11.03 29.31
CA HIS A 108 -4.57 10.62 28.44
C HIS A 108 -4.55 11.40 27.12
N PHE A 109 -4.71 10.69 26.01
CA PHE A 109 -4.93 11.28 24.70
C PHE A 109 -6.20 10.71 24.09
N GLY A 110 -6.95 11.57 23.41
CA GLY A 110 -8.30 11.27 22.96
C GLY A 110 -8.72 12.11 21.76
N GLY A 111 -9.97 11.92 21.36
CA GLY A 111 -10.50 12.46 20.11
C GLY A 111 -10.04 11.65 18.90
N THR A 112 -10.68 11.92 17.77
CA THR A 112 -10.27 11.42 16.45
C THR A 112 -8.82 11.81 16.10
N SER A 113 -8.30 12.86 16.74
CA SER A 113 -6.88 13.23 16.73
C SER A 113 -5.96 12.15 17.29
N SER A 114 -6.39 11.33 18.26
CA SER A 114 -5.60 10.23 18.80
C SER A 114 -5.70 8.94 17.97
N SER A 115 -6.84 8.73 17.31
CA SER A 115 -7.02 7.67 16.30
C SER A 115 -6.12 7.86 15.08
N THR A 116 -5.97 9.11 14.62
CA THR A 116 -5.22 9.45 13.40
C THR A 116 -3.75 8.98 13.40
N PRO A 117 -2.92 9.24 14.43
CA PRO A 117 -1.55 8.76 14.49
C PRO A 117 -1.43 7.23 14.61
N LEU A 118 -2.42 6.54 15.20
CA LEU A 118 -2.46 5.07 15.17
C LEU A 118 -2.59 4.56 13.72
N VAL A 119 -3.52 5.11 12.95
CA VAL A 119 -3.67 4.75 11.53
C VAL A 119 -2.44 5.16 10.71
N ALA A 120 -1.80 6.30 11.03
CA ALA A 120 -0.56 6.71 10.38
C ALA A 120 0.58 5.70 10.64
N GLY A 121 0.70 5.17 11.86
CA GLY A 121 1.62 4.09 12.19
C GLY A 121 1.36 2.81 11.38
N VAL A 122 0.09 2.43 11.22
CA VAL A 122 -0.28 1.28 10.36
C VAL A 122 0.07 1.55 8.90
N CYS A 123 -0.14 2.77 8.38
CA CYS A 123 0.29 3.15 7.03
C CYS A 123 1.81 3.00 6.85
N ALA A 124 2.60 3.37 7.88
CA ALA A 124 4.04 3.18 7.85
C ALA A 124 4.42 1.70 7.78
N LEU A 125 3.76 0.83 8.56
CA LEU A 125 3.98 -0.63 8.48
C LEU A 125 3.64 -1.19 7.10
N ILE A 126 2.52 -0.78 6.50
CA ILE A 126 2.13 -1.16 5.13
C ILE A 126 3.22 -0.77 4.13
N LEU A 127 3.73 0.46 4.21
CA LEU A 127 4.76 0.96 3.30
C LEU A 127 6.15 0.33 3.52
N THR A 128 6.49 -0.03 4.76
CA THR A 128 7.70 -0.81 5.05
C THR A 128 7.60 -2.21 4.43
N ALA A 129 6.43 -2.83 4.50
CA ALA A 129 6.19 -4.13 3.88
C ALA A 129 6.21 -4.05 2.35
N ASN A 130 5.69 -2.97 1.76
CA ASN A 130 5.72 -2.74 0.32
C ASN A 130 5.91 -1.25 -0.02
N PRO A 131 7.15 -0.81 -0.32
CA PRO A 131 7.46 0.60 -0.58
C PRO A 131 7.01 1.09 -1.97
N ASP A 132 6.52 0.19 -2.82
CA ASP A 132 6.03 0.51 -4.17
C ASP A 132 4.56 0.89 -4.22
N LEU A 133 3.83 0.68 -3.13
CA LEU A 133 2.43 1.09 -3.01
C LEU A 133 2.26 2.60 -3.16
N THR A 134 1.26 2.96 -3.96
CA THR A 134 0.74 4.32 -4.08
C THR A 134 -0.11 4.70 -2.87
N ALA A 135 -0.29 6.00 -2.62
CA ALA A 135 -1.14 6.49 -1.52
C ALA A 135 -2.58 5.96 -1.63
N ARG A 136 -3.11 5.86 -2.85
CA ARG A 136 -4.42 5.27 -3.13
C ARG A 136 -4.47 3.79 -2.73
N GLU A 137 -3.47 3.00 -3.10
CA GLU A 137 -3.44 1.58 -2.75
C GLU A 137 -3.30 1.36 -1.24
N VAL A 138 -2.56 2.21 -0.52
CA VAL A 138 -2.52 2.16 0.95
C VAL A 138 -3.91 2.39 1.54
N LYS A 139 -4.65 3.39 1.05
CA LYS A 139 -6.04 3.66 1.46
C LYS A 139 -6.96 2.46 1.17
N GLU A 140 -6.84 1.84 -0.01
CA GLU A 140 -7.61 0.64 -0.38
C GLU A 140 -7.30 -0.55 0.52
N ILE A 141 -6.03 -0.78 0.86
CA ILE A 141 -5.62 -1.84 1.79
C ILE A 141 -6.33 -1.63 3.12
N LEU A 142 -6.18 -0.45 3.74
CA LEU A 142 -6.85 -0.14 5.02
C LEU A 142 -8.36 -0.39 4.98
N GLN A 143 -9.03 0.04 3.92
CA GLN A 143 -10.49 -0.12 3.77
C GLN A 143 -10.89 -1.59 3.60
N SER A 144 -10.15 -2.34 2.78
CA SER A 144 -10.45 -3.74 2.48
C SER A 144 -10.13 -4.71 3.61
N THR A 145 -9.19 -4.35 4.49
CA THR A 145 -8.72 -5.21 5.59
C THR A 145 -9.25 -4.82 6.96
N ALA A 146 -10.00 -3.72 7.07
CA ALA A 146 -10.59 -3.27 8.33
C ALA A 146 -11.60 -4.29 8.90
N ASP A 147 -11.62 -4.42 10.22
CA ASP A 147 -12.58 -5.25 10.93
C ASP A 147 -13.90 -4.50 11.11
N LYS A 148 -15.01 -5.16 10.77
CA LYS A 148 -16.35 -4.60 11.01
C LYS A 148 -16.64 -4.64 12.50
N ILE A 149 -16.90 -3.46 13.06
CA ILE A 149 -17.33 -3.26 14.46
C ILE A 149 -18.71 -2.62 14.51
N GLY A 150 -19.38 -2.64 15.66
CA GLY A 150 -20.78 -2.23 15.77
C GLY A 150 -21.76 -3.24 15.16
N ALA A 151 -22.99 -2.82 14.92
CA ALA A 151 -24.02 -3.72 14.37
C ALA A 151 -23.88 -3.88 12.84
N PRO A 152 -24.07 -5.09 12.28
CA PRO A 152 -24.02 -5.30 10.83
C PRO A 152 -24.97 -4.41 10.02
N SER A 153 -26.13 -4.05 10.59
CA SER A 153 -27.10 -3.14 9.99
C SER A 153 -26.62 -1.70 9.82
N GLU A 154 -25.51 -1.33 10.46
CA GLU A 154 -24.89 0.00 10.33
C GLU A 154 -24.00 0.12 9.07
N TYR A 155 -23.83 -0.96 8.31
CA TYR A 155 -23.06 -0.99 7.07
C TYR A 155 -23.97 -1.16 5.85
N ASN A 156 -23.86 -0.24 4.90
CA ASN A 156 -24.47 -0.34 3.57
C ASN A 156 -23.36 -0.48 2.53
N GLY A 157 -23.40 -1.55 1.72
CA GLY A 157 -22.34 -1.83 0.74
C GLY A 157 -20.94 -2.01 1.38
N GLY A 158 -20.89 -2.42 2.65
CA GLY A 158 -19.66 -2.58 3.41
C GLY A 158 -19.10 -1.29 4.02
N HIS A 159 -19.77 -0.15 3.88
CA HIS A 159 -19.39 1.12 4.50
C HIS A 159 -20.41 1.56 5.54
N SER A 160 -19.96 2.13 6.65
CA SER A 160 -20.77 2.75 7.68
C SER A 160 -20.42 4.24 7.80
N PRO A 161 -21.40 5.16 7.88
CA PRO A 161 -21.11 6.55 8.17
C PRO A 161 -20.33 6.76 9.48
N LYS A 162 -20.55 5.89 10.47
CA LYS A 162 -19.88 5.97 11.78
C LYS A 162 -18.48 5.34 11.77
N TYR A 163 -18.35 4.18 11.13
CA TYR A 163 -17.15 3.36 11.23
C TYR A 163 -16.29 3.33 9.97
N GLY A 164 -16.72 4.01 8.90
CA GLY A 164 -16.12 3.87 7.58
C GLY A 164 -16.20 2.42 7.10
N TYR A 165 -15.07 1.87 6.66
CA TYR A 165 -14.96 0.46 6.34
C TYR A 165 -14.67 -0.42 7.58
N GLY A 166 -14.60 0.15 8.78
CA GLY A 166 -14.39 -0.57 10.03
C GLY A 166 -13.16 -0.07 10.79
N ARG A 167 -12.84 -0.76 11.88
CA ARG A 167 -11.65 -0.50 12.68
C ARG A 167 -10.41 -1.00 11.94
N VAL A 168 -9.35 -0.20 11.92
CA VAL A 168 -8.06 -0.58 11.32
C VAL A 168 -7.55 -1.90 11.92
N ASN A 169 -7.06 -2.80 11.06
CA ASN A 169 -6.41 -4.04 11.44
C ASN A 169 -5.00 -4.08 10.83
N ALA A 170 -3.98 -3.92 11.67
CA ALA A 170 -2.58 -3.82 11.22
C ALA A 170 -2.06 -5.13 10.61
N ASP A 171 -2.39 -6.26 11.21
CA ASP A 171 -1.95 -7.59 10.78
C ASP A 171 -2.44 -7.89 9.35
N ARG A 172 -3.76 -7.77 9.13
CA ARG A 172 -4.38 -8.01 7.82
C ARG A 172 -3.90 -7.02 6.77
N ALA A 173 -3.69 -5.75 7.15
CA ALA A 173 -3.20 -4.73 6.24
C ALA A 173 -1.76 -4.99 5.78
N VAL A 174 -0.87 -5.38 6.69
CA VAL A 174 0.53 -5.73 6.38
C VAL A 174 0.60 -7.01 5.54
N ALA A 175 -0.20 -8.02 5.87
CA ALA A 175 -0.29 -9.26 5.10
C ALA A 175 -0.72 -8.99 3.64
N GLU A 176 -1.71 -8.13 3.42
CA GLU A 176 -2.14 -7.74 2.08
C GLU A 176 -1.05 -6.95 1.33
N ALA A 177 -0.30 -6.08 2.02
CA ALA A 177 0.81 -5.35 1.42
C ALA A 177 1.92 -6.29 0.91
N LEU A 178 2.31 -7.29 1.72
CA LEU A 178 3.26 -8.34 1.33
C LEU A 178 2.75 -9.15 0.14
N ARG A 179 1.48 -9.58 0.17
CA ARG A 179 0.84 -10.31 -0.93
C ARG A 179 0.83 -9.52 -2.25
N ARG A 180 0.71 -8.18 -2.18
CA ARG A 180 0.82 -7.31 -3.37
C ARG A 180 2.26 -7.16 -3.86
N ARG A 181 3.24 -7.18 -2.96
CA ARG A 181 4.67 -7.14 -3.32
C ARG A 181 5.08 -8.39 -4.09
N GLU A 182 4.70 -9.58 -3.62
CA GLU A 182 5.00 -10.86 -4.28
C GLU A 182 4.42 -10.98 -5.71
N LYS A 183 3.33 -10.26 -6.00
CA LYS A 183 2.75 -10.20 -7.35
C LYS A 183 3.47 -9.22 -8.28
N GLN A 184 4.30 -8.32 -7.76
CA GLN A 184 5.16 -7.46 -8.56
C GLN A 184 6.52 -8.16 -8.73
N PRO A 185 6.93 -8.52 -9.96
CA PRO A 185 8.26 -9.05 -10.16
C PRO A 185 9.27 -7.93 -9.89
N GLU A 186 10.10 -8.11 -8.86
CA GLU A 186 11.25 -7.24 -8.64
C GLU A 186 12.17 -7.28 -9.87
N PRO A 187 12.75 -6.15 -10.29
CA PRO A 187 13.80 -6.15 -11.30
C PRO A 187 14.94 -7.05 -10.82
N ALA A 188 15.29 -8.06 -11.61
CA ALA A 188 16.46 -8.88 -11.31
C ALA A 188 17.72 -8.04 -11.54
N GLU A 189 18.43 -7.70 -10.46
CA GLU A 189 19.82 -7.28 -10.55
C GLU A 189 20.67 -8.54 -10.72
N VAL A 190 21.46 -8.61 -11.78
CA VAL A 190 22.39 -9.72 -12.00
C VAL A 190 23.56 -9.50 -11.03
N GLU A 191 23.62 -10.24 -9.92
CA GLU A 191 24.62 -10.07 -8.84
C GLU A 191 26.06 -10.22 -9.30
N GLU A 192 26.31 -10.88 -10.44
CA GLU A 192 27.60 -10.85 -11.11
C GLU A 192 27.40 -10.28 -12.51
N THR A 193 28.01 -9.12 -12.77
CA THR A 193 28.33 -8.73 -14.14
C THR A 193 29.21 -9.82 -14.71
N VAL A 194 28.59 -10.76 -15.43
CA VAL A 194 29.29 -11.87 -16.04
C VAL A 194 30.36 -11.25 -16.93
N THR A 195 31.62 -11.39 -16.51
CA THR A 195 32.81 -10.92 -17.23
C THR A 195 32.99 -11.58 -18.60
N SER A 196 32.05 -12.44 -19.02
CA SER A 196 31.94 -13.05 -20.36
C SER A 196 30.97 -12.31 -21.31
N GLY A 197 30.43 -11.14 -20.95
CA GLY A 197 29.48 -10.39 -21.79
C GLY A 197 30.09 -9.68 -23.02
N GLN A 198 31.39 -9.83 -23.28
CA GLN A 198 32.03 -9.27 -24.47
C GLN A 198 31.89 -10.23 -25.65
N GLY A 199 31.15 -9.81 -26.69
CA GLY A 199 30.93 -10.57 -27.90
C GLY A 199 30.14 -9.79 -28.95
N LEU A 200 30.09 -10.30 -30.18
CA LEU A 200 29.26 -9.73 -31.25
C LEU A 200 27.86 -10.36 -31.20
N PHE A 201 26.85 -9.55 -30.91
CA PHE A 201 25.45 -9.95 -31.00
C PHE A 201 24.87 -9.52 -32.35
N ARG A 202 24.23 -10.44 -33.07
CA ARG A 202 23.48 -10.14 -34.30
C ARG A 202 22.00 -10.19 -34.00
N PHE A 203 21.29 -9.08 -34.25
CA PHE A 203 19.84 -9.01 -34.09
C PHE A 203 19.14 -8.94 -35.44
N SER A 204 17.98 -9.59 -35.51
CA SER A 204 16.92 -9.25 -36.45
C SER A 204 15.79 -8.68 -35.62
N VAL A 205 15.63 -7.35 -35.62
CA VAL A 205 14.58 -6.67 -34.85
C VAL A 205 13.30 -6.66 -35.68
N GLN A 206 12.23 -7.21 -35.11
CA GLN A 206 10.91 -7.22 -35.73
C GLN A 206 9.87 -6.76 -34.71
N ARG A 207 8.86 -6.02 -35.18
CA ARG A 207 7.74 -5.62 -34.32
C ARG A 207 6.91 -6.85 -34.00
N GLN A 208 6.81 -7.20 -32.73
CA GLN A 208 5.90 -8.24 -32.28
C GLN A 208 4.46 -7.69 -32.18
N PRO A 209 3.45 -8.35 -32.78
CA PRO A 209 2.05 -8.02 -32.52
C PRO A 209 1.69 -8.18 -31.04
N SER A 210 0.97 -7.22 -30.48
CA SER A 210 0.47 -7.24 -29.09
C SER A 210 -0.75 -8.17 -28.96
N ALA A 211 -0.57 -9.45 -29.28
CA ALA A 211 -1.61 -10.46 -29.21
C ALA A 211 -1.01 -11.81 -28.78
N GLY A 212 -1.82 -12.62 -28.09
CA GLY A 212 -1.39 -13.92 -27.59
C GLY A 212 -0.71 -13.86 -26.23
N TRP A 213 0.04 -14.90 -25.90
CA TRP A 213 0.65 -15.15 -24.59
C TRP A 213 2.14 -15.42 -24.71
N GLY A 214 2.91 -15.10 -23.69
CA GLY A 214 4.33 -15.46 -23.56
C GLY A 214 4.64 -15.87 -22.12
N VAL A 215 5.90 -16.16 -21.82
CA VAL A 215 6.36 -16.42 -20.45
C VAL A 215 7.36 -15.34 -20.06
N GLN A 216 6.99 -14.42 -19.17
CA GLN A 216 7.91 -13.40 -18.69
C GLN A 216 8.91 -14.04 -17.73
N ALA A 217 10.20 -13.95 -18.04
CA ALA A 217 11.30 -14.58 -17.32
C ALA A 217 12.17 -13.58 -16.53
N GLY A 218 11.92 -12.28 -16.66
CA GLY A 218 12.64 -11.27 -15.87
C GLY A 218 12.31 -9.84 -16.27
N VAL A 219 12.69 -8.91 -15.39
CA VAL A 219 12.67 -7.46 -15.62
C VAL A 219 14.06 -6.93 -15.30
N TYR A 220 14.66 -6.17 -16.21
CA TYR A 220 16.05 -5.72 -16.11
C TYR A 220 16.15 -4.21 -16.28
N LYS A 221 17.08 -3.56 -15.58
CA LYS A 221 17.36 -2.12 -15.74
C LYS A 221 18.45 -1.85 -16.77
N ASP A 222 19.49 -2.68 -16.81
CA ASP A 222 20.62 -2.54 -17.73
C ASP A 222 20.37 -3.30 -19.03
N TYR A 223 20.51 -2.62 -20.17
CA TYR A 223 20.32 -3.22 -21.49
C TYR A 223 21.34 -4.32 -21.80
N GLY A 224 22.59 -4.22 -21.32
CA GLY A 224 23.59 -5.28 -21.46
C GLY A 224 23.17 -6.59 -20.80
N ASN A 225 22.52 -6.50 -19.63
CA ASN A 225 21.95 -7.67 -18.95
C ASN A 225 20.82 -8.31 -19.77
N VAL A 226 20.01 -7.49 -20.45
CA VAL A 226 18.95 -8.00 -21.35
C VAL A 226 19.54 -8.85 -22.46
N LEU A 227 20.64 -8.42 -23.08
CA LEU A 227 21.25 -9.14 -24.19
C LEU A 227 21.82 -10.50 -23.77
N ILE A 228 22.53 -10.53 -22.64
CA ILE A 228 23.10 -11.76 -22.08
C ILE A 228 21.98 -12.74 -21.70
N GLN A 229 20.90 -12.25 -21.08
CA GLN A 229 19.80 -13.10 -20.66
C GLN A 229 18.96 -13.57 -21.85
N ALA A 230 18.77 -12.75 -22.87
CA ALA A 230 18.10 -13.16 -24.11
C ALA A 230 18.84 -14.30 -24.81
N GLU A 231 20.17 -14.22 -24.91
CA GLU A 231 21.00 -15.27 -25.53
C GLU A 231 20.94 -16.60 -24.75
N LYS A 232 21.08 -16.54 -23.42
CA LYS A 232 20.93 -17.72 -22.55
C LYS A 232 19.56 -18.36 -22.66
N LEU A 233 18.48 -17.58 -22.58
CA LEU A 233 17.14 -18.14 -22.62
C LEU A 233 16.76 -18.67 -24.00
N GLN A 234 17.20 -18.00 -25.07
CA GLN A 234 16.97 -18.48 -26.43
C GLN A 234 17.69 -19.80 -26.69
N SER A 235 18.95 -19.93 -26.27
CA SER A 235 19.71 -21.17 -26.40
C SER A 235 19.14 -22.31 -25.54
N GLN A 236 18.69 -22.00 -24.32
CA GLN A 236 18.18 -22.99 -23.39
C GLN A 236 16.78 -23.51 -23.74
N PHE A 237 15.86 -22.65 -24.17
CA PHE A 237 14.46 -23.02 -24.39
C PHE A 237 14.09 -23.17 -25.87
N ASN A 238 14.98 -22.77 -26.79
CA ASN A 238 14.72 -22.75 -28.23
C ASN A 238 13.39 -22.03 -28.56
N GLN A 239 13.17 -20.88 -27.92
CA GLN A 239 12.00 -20.02 -28.10
C GLN A 239 12.45 -18.62 -28.49
N PRO A 240 11.66 -17.87 -29.29
CA PRO A 240 11.96 -16.48 -29.55
C PRO A 240 11.92 -15.67 -28.25
N VAL A 241 12.85 -14.73 -28.10
CA VAL A 241 12.88 -13.81 -26.97
C VAL A 241 12.33 -12.47 -27.40
N ILE A 242 11.29 -12.02 -26.71
CA ILE A 242 10.66 -10.71 -26.90
C ILE A 242 11.08 -9.81 -25.75
N VAL A 243 11.53 -8.60 -26.08
CA VAL A 243 11.88 -7.59 -25.08
C VAL A 243 10.82 -6.49 -25.10
N ASN A 244 10.13 -6.31 -23.98
CA ASN A 244 9.21 -5.19 -23.77
C ASN A 244 9.93 -4.07 -23.03
N ILE A 245 9.97 -2.87 -23.62
CA ILE A 245 10.55 -1.67 -22.99
C ILE A 245 9.43 -0.91 -22.30
N ASN A 246 9.58 -0.64 -21.01
CA ASN A 246 8.57 0.02 -20.20
C ASN A 246 9.20 0.95 -19.15
N GLN A 247 8.38 1.65 -18.36
CA GLN A 247 8.84 2.41 -17.20
C GLN A 247 8.32 1.81 -15.88
N LEU A 248 9.21 1.70 -14.90
CA LEU A 248 8.88 1.34 -13.52
C LEU A 248 9.54 2.34 -12.58
N GLY A 249 8.75 3.08 -11.80
CA GLY A 249 9.27 4.10 -10.88
C GLY A 249 9.98 5.28 -11.54
N GLY A 250 9.69 5.56 -12.82
CA GLY A 250 10.36 6.60 -13.62
C GLY A 250 11.66 6.14 -14.31
N GLU A 251 12.09 4.91 -14.07
CA GLU A 251 13.25 4.31 -14.73
C GLU A 251 12.81 3.41 -15.89
N THR A 252 13.57 3.40 -16.97
CA THR A 252 13.35 2.45 -18.07
C THR A 252 13.71 1.04 -17.62
N VAL A 253 12.80 0.11 -17.85
CA VAL A 253 13.00 -1.32 -17.58
C VAL A 253 12.69 -2.14 -18.81
N TYR A 254 13.34 -3.29 -18.91
CA TYR A 254 13.24 -4.23 -20.03
C TYR A 254 12.69 -5.55 -19.50
N LYS A 255 11.46 -5.91 -19.88
CA LYS A 255 10.88 -7.20 -19.55
C LYS A 255 11.25 -8.21 -20.63
N VAL A 256 11.81 -9.34 -20.22
CA VAL A 256 12.20 -10.42 -21.14
C VAL A 256 11.13 -11.50 -21.12
N ILE A 257 10.60 -11.81 -22.30
CA ILE A 257 9.46 -12.71 -22.49
C ILE A 257 9.84 -13.81 -23.49
N LEU A 258 9.57 -15.05 -23.12
CA LEU A 258 9.86 -16.23 -23.92
C LEU A 258 8.62 -16.68 -24.68
N GLY A 259 8.77 -16.81 -25.99
CA GLY A 259 7.73 -17.29 -26.89
C GLY A 259 6.60 -16.29 -27.13
N ALA A 260 5.87 -16.52 -28.22
CA ALA A 260 4.59 -15.93 -28.50
C ALA A 260 3.63 -17.05 -28.90
N PHE A 261 2.62 -17.27 -28.08
CA PHE A 261 1.70 -18.40 -28.14
C PHE A 261 0.28 -17.91 -28.40
N GLY A 262 -0.51 -18.71 -29.11
CA GLY A 262 -1.92 -18.40 -29.38
C GLY A 262 -2.79 -18.55 -28.13
N SER A 263 -2.35 -19.34 -27.14
CA SER A 263 -3.12 -19.69 -25.96
C SER A 263 -2.34 -19.63 -24.66
N LEU A 264 -3.06 -19.38 -23.55
CA LEU A 264 -2.51 -19.47 -22.20
C LEU A 264 -2.01 -20.89 -21.86
N ALA A 265 -2.62 -21.93 -22.44
CA ALA A 265 -2.24 -23.31 -22.18
C ALA A 265 -0.81 -23.62 -22.66
N GLU A 266 -0.46 -23.18 -23.86
CA GLU A 266 0.89 -23.31 -24.41
C GLU A 266 1.91 -22.51 -23.60
N ALA A 267 1.57 -21.27 -23.21
CA ALA A 267 2.43 -20.46 -22.35
C ALA A 267 2.67 -21.13 -20.98
N LYS A 268 1.63 -21.76 -20.39
CA LYS A 268 1.77 -22.53 -19.14
C LYS A 268 2.70 -23.73 -19.29
N GLN A 269 2.64 -24.45 -20.41
CA GLN A 269 3.56 -25.57 -20.66
C GLN A 269 5.02 -25.11 -20.71
N LEU A 270 5.30 -23.98 -21.36
CA LEU A 270 6.65 -23.41 -21.33
C LEU A 270 7.02 -22.91 -19.94
N HIS A 271 6.10 -22.26 -19.22
CA HIS A 271 6.33 -21.78 -17.87
C HIS A 271 6.79 -22.89 -16.92
N GLU A 272 6.15 -24.07 -16.96
CA GLU A 272 6.58 -25.21 -16.14
C GLU A 272 8.02 -25.66 -16.48
N LYS A 273 8.42 -25.61 -17.75
CA LYS A 273 9.81 -25.91 -18.17
C LYS A 273 10.80 -24.85 -17.66
N VAL A 274 10.43 -23.57 -17.75
CA VAL A 274 11.26 -22.45 -17.29
C VAL A 274 11.43 -22.50 -15.77
N LYS A 275 10.34 -22.82 -15.05
CA LYS A 275 10.34 -23.02 -13.60
C LYS A 275 11.19 -24.22 -13.19
N ALA A 276 11.12 -25.34 -13.92
CA ALA A 276 11.95 -26.52 -13.67
C ALA A 276 13.46 -26.24 -13.86
N ALA A 277 13.81 -25.24 -14.67
CA ALA A 277 15.18 -24.76 -14.83
C ALA A 277 15.64 -23.78 -13.74
N GLY A 278 14.82 -23.54 -12.71
CA GLY A 278 15.14 -22.62 -11.61
C GLY A 278 14.95 -21.14 -11.94
N ILE A 279 14.33 -20.81 -13.08
CA ILE A 279 14.10 -19.43 -13.49
C ILE A 279 12.71 -18.99 -13.02
N SER A 280 12.67 -17.92 -12.22
CA SER A 280 11.42 -17.28 -11.80
C SER A 280 10.70 -16.72 -13.03
N SER A 281 9.47 -17.14 -13.25
CA SER A 281 8.70 -16.76 -14.44
C SER A 281 7.19 -16.84 -14.20
N PHE A 282 6.42 -16.27 -15.11
CA PHE A 282 4.96 -16.44 -15.14
C PHE A 282 4.40 -16.24 -16.56
N PRO A 283 3.24 -16.85 -16.90
CA PRO A 283 2.55 -16.57 -18.16
C PRO A 283 2.10 -15.10 -18.24
N ALA A 284 2.44 -14.42 -19.33
CA ALA A 284 2.15 -13.03 -19.59
C ALA A 284 1.24 -12.87 -20.83
N ASP A 285 0.23 -12.02 -20.72
CA ASP A 285 -0.66 -11.65 -21.82
C ASP A 285 -0.02 -10.52 -22.64
N LEU A 286 0.35 -10.81 -23.89
CA LEU A 286 1.08 -9.87 -24.76
C LEU A 286 0.22 -8.65 -25.14
N SER A 287 -1.11 -8.77 -25.10
CA SER A 287 -2.01 -7.65 -25.38
C SER A 287 -1.96 -6.56 -24.31
N LYS A 288 -1.53 -6.90 -23.09
CA LYS A 288 -1.43 -5.99 -21.95
C LYS A 288 -0.05 -5.33 -21.81
N LEU A 289 0.85 -5.65 -22.73
CA LEU A 289 2.23 -5.17 -22.74
C LEU A 289 2.50 -4.13 -23.83
N GLY A 290 1.55 -3.95 -24.76
CA GLY A 290 1.61 -2.95 -25.82
C GLY A 290 1.24 -1.54 -25.37
#